data_AF-C3XIX9-F1
#
_entry.id   AF-C3XIX9-F1
#
_cell.length_a   1.000
_cell.length_b   1.000
_cell.length_c   1.000
_cell.angle_alpha   90.00
_cell.angle_beta   90.00
_cell.angle_gamma   90.00
#
_symmetry.space_group_name_H-M   'P 1'
#
loop_
_entity.id
_entity.type
_entity.pdbx_description
1 polymer ?
#
loop_
_entity_poly.entity_id
_entity_poly.type
_entity_poly.pdbx_seq_one_letter_code
_entity_poly.pdbx_strand_id
1 'polypeptide(L)'
;MLKKLITAGALSMAVCGVSFAKNGALDIMEWALQDAAKAGVAYHCAGDSVHATCYFKNVDGFLFQLKDMRADIWLSDNEVKQEVSGNIAANFGEDLNQFIPKSFTCNSVSTLKDLQSNANGTCVIKADVATLHLESNTLVESKSFRYKTMPTLLVQYIAKVDEFSKEYDRIQTKYENDLEALQQEAADMLDDIDADIDMLRVSQRNTQHEYGCGCNSCRSQSQTYAIEKEIEQKQESKEQIRKSYEDKYDKIQKQYEEEMQNFSDSVVAWLSQYNYTMQEARVYVRANKLAKSAFETFAKEYLAFNENIPLSKDERIERANEKKRITAQYYSSLEASRAGGMTFVEQSPYLAPHLKKSLQKIVSDHAQLLDPNAKKRSVKILITPLDSTAMNLGDEAQKMINAYNKSRGHGLMKTFFDIVNKYEIKSVRVWPEN
;
A
#
# COMPACT_ATOMS: atom_id res chain seq x y z
N MET A 1 3.11 -4.56 8.46
CA MET A 1 2.33 -3.88 7.41
C MET A 1 2.65 -4.40 6.01
N LEU A 2 3.93 -4.60 5.66
CA LEU A 2 4.35 -5.20 4.40
C LEU A 2 3.69 -6.56 4.13
N LYS A 3 3.68 -7.48 5.11
CA LYS A 3 2.95 -8.76 5.04
C LYS A 3 1.45 -8.61 4.71
N LYS A 4 0.78 -7.53 5.16
CA LYS A 4 -0.65 -7.23 4.92
C LYS A 4 -0.90 -6.53 3.57
N LEU A 5 0.04 -5.71 3.11
CA LEU A 5 0.08 -5.17 1.74
C LEU A 5 0.41 -6.27 0.72
N ILE A 6 1.24 -7.24 1.10
CA ILE A 6 1.46 -8.50 0.38
C ILE A 6 0.21 -9.37 0.45
N THR A 7 -0.60 -9.37 1.52
CA THR A 7 -1.90 -10.10 1.52
C THR A 7 -2.95 -9.42 0.64
N ALA A 8 -3.00 -8.07 0.60
CA ALA A 8 -3.85 -7.32 -0.33
C ALA A 8 -3.35 -7.43 -1.79
N GLY A 9 -2.02 -7.47 -1.97
CA GLY A 9 -1.34 -7.80 -3.22
C GLY A 9 -1.56 -9.25 -3.64
N ALA A 10 -1.55 -10.20 -2.71
CA ALA A 10 -1.81 -11.62 -2.94
C ALA A 10 -3.29 -11.88 -3.27
N LEU A 11 -4.21 -11.08 -2.74
CA LEU A 11 -5.62 -11.06 -3.19
C LEU A 11 -5.76 -10.49 -4.62
N SER A 12 -4.85 -9.62 -5.08
CA SER A 12 -4.74 -9.23 -6.50
C SER A 12 -3.91 -10.19 -7.36
N MET A 13 -3.00 -10.96 -6.73
CA MET A 13 -2.19 -12.01 -7.33
C MET A 13 -2.83 -13.40 -7.18
N ALA A 14 -4.13 -13.49 -6.84
CA ALA A 14 -4.89 -14.75 -6.85
C ALA A 14 -5.02 -15.40 -8.25
N VAL A 15 -4.27 -14.90 -9.23
CA VAL A 15 -4.11 -15.39 -10.59
C VAL A 15 -2.84 -16.22 -10.71
N CYS A 16 -2.41 -16.91 -9.66
CA CYS A 16 -1.06 -17.40 -9.65
C CYS A 16 -0.59 -18.74 -8.92
N GLY A 17 -0.71 -20.01 -9.43
CA GLY A 17 0.43 -21.01 -9.51
C GLY A 17 0.62 -22.29 -10.42
N VAL A 18 1.86 -22.84 -10.43
CA VAL A 18 2.72 -23.64 -11.39
C VAL A 18 2.53 -25.21 -11.53
N SER A 19 3.31 -25.78 -12.46
CA SER A 19 3.55 -27.16 -12.98
C SER A 19 3.99 -28.26 -11.96
N PHE A 20 3.86 -29.59 -12.15
CA PHE A 20 3.72 -30.47 -13.32
C PHE A 20 2.68 -31.57 -13.02
N ALA A 21 1.89 -31.93 -14.05
CA ALA A 21 0.78 -32.89 -14.11
C ALA A 21 -0.64 -32.34 -13.83
N LYS A 22 -0.77 -31.05 -13.51
CA LYS A 22 -2.04 -30.43 -13.09
C LYS A 22 -2.17 -29.00 -13.62
N ASN A 23 -2.58 -28.85 -14.88
CA ASN A 23 -2.73 -27.56 -15.57
C ASN A 23 -4.17 -27.04 -15.52
N GLY A 24 -4.93 -27.46 -14.51
CA GLY A 24 -6.34 -27.16 -14.40
C GLY A 24 -6.64 -25.84 -13.72
N ALA A 25 -7.82 -25.28 -14.00
CA ALA A 25 -8.37 -24.11 -13.30
C ALA A 25 -8.30 -24.25 -11.78
N LEU A 26 -8.67 -25.41 -11.24
CA LEU A 26 -8.63 -25.67 -9.80
C LEU A 26 -7.20 -25.59 -9.24
N ASP A 27 -6.24 -26.24 -9.90
CA ASP A 27 -4.87 -26.30 -9.42
C ASP A 27 -4.19 -24.93 -9.46
N ILE A 28 -4.45 -24.14 -10.51
CA ILE A 28 -3.97 -22.76 -10.64
C ILE A 28 -4.51 -21.90 -9.50
N MET A 29 -5.81 -22.04 -9.16
CA MET A 29 -6.41 -21.29 -8.06
C MET A 29 -5.92 -21.74 -6.68
N GLU A 30 -5.83 -23.05 -6.42
CA GLU A 30 -5.30 -23.57 -5.16
C GLU A 30 -3.86 -23.10 -4.92
N TRP A 31 -3.03 -23.09 -5.96
CA TRP A 31 -1.68 -22.54 -5.81
C TRP A 31 -1.75 -21.03 -5.57
N ALA A 32 -2.47 -20.25 -6.38
CA ALA A 32 -2.57 -18.81 -6.21
C ALA A 32 -2.97 -18.35 -4.81
N LEU A 33 -3.75 -19.17 -4.12
CA LEU A 33 -4.23 -18.90 -2.78
C LEU A 33 -3.35 -19.50 -1.68
N GLN A 34 -2.21 -20.13 -1.99
CA GLN A 34 -1.28 -20.64 -0.97
C GLN A 34 -0.79 -19.54 -0.02
N ASP A 35 -0.47 -18.37 -0.53
CA ASP A 35 -0.01 -17.26 0.32
C ASP A 35 -1.15 -16.66 1.15
N ALA A 36 -2.38 -16.68 0.63
CA ALA A 36 -3.55 -16.36 1.42
C ALA A 36 -3.72 -17.38 2.58
N ALA A 37 -3.52 -18.68 2.32
CA ALA A 37 -3.54 -19.72 3.35
C ALA A 37 -2.47 -19.48 4.43
N LYS A 38 -1.22 -19.19 4.01
CA LYS A 38 -0.12 -18.85 4.93
C LYS A 38 -0.41 -17.61 5.77
N ALA A 39 -1.17 -16.66 5.22
CA ALA A 39 -1.63 -15.47 5.92
C ALA A 39 -2.83 -15.74 6.87
N GLY A 40 -3.26 -17.00 7.01
CA GLY A 40 -4.36 -17.41 7.88
C GLY A 40 -5.75 -17.25 7.26
N VAL A 41 -5.85 -17.00 5.95
CA VAL A 41 -7.13 -16.92 5.25
C VAL A 41 -7.58 -18.32 4.87
N ALA A 42 -8.63 -18.80 5.52
CA ALA A 42 -9.24 -20.07 5.18
C ALA A 42 -10.14 -19.95 3.94
N TYR A 43 -9.95 -20.85 2.99
CA TYR A 43 -10.78 -20.96 1.79
C TYR A 43 -11.05 -22.43 1.44
N HIS A 44 -12.03 -22.64 0.58
CA HIS A 44 -12.33 -23.93 -0.03
C HIS A 44 -12.54 -23.74 -1.53
N CYS A 45 -11.81 -24.51 -2.32
CA CYS A 45 -11.90 -24.49 -3.78
C CYS A 45 -12.55 -25.78 -4.29
N ALA A 46 -13.37 -25.64 -5.33
CA ALA A 46 -13.97 -26.74 -6.05
C ALA A 46 -13.96 -26.42 -7.55
N GLY A 47 -13.81 -27.44 -8.39
CA GLY A 47 -13.70 -27.25 -9.83
C GLY A 47 -13.01 -28.39 -10.54
N ASP A 48 -12.65 -28.13 -11.79
CA ASP A 48 -11.96 -29.04 -12.69
C ASP A 48 -10.85 -28.32 -13.46
N SER A 49 -10.48 -28.85 -14.63
CA SER A 49 -9.43 -28.28 -15.47
C SER A 49 -9.82 -26.99 -16.20
N VAL A 50 -11.11 -26.73 -16.37
CA VAL A 50 -11.65 -25.61 -17.17
C VAL A 50 -12.24 -24.54 -16.28
N HIS A 51 -12.85 -24.90 -15.16
CA HIS A 51 -13.47 -23.93 -14.25
C HIS A 51 -13.19 -24.27 -12.79
N ALA A 52 -12.91 -23.26 -11.98
CA ALA A 52 -12.82 -23.40 -10.55
C ALA A 52 -13.43 -22.22 -9.81
N THR A 53 -13.96 -22.51 -8.63
CA THR A 53 -14.54 -21.55 -7.70
C THR A 53 -13.92 -21.75 -6.33
N CYS A 54 -13.41 -20.68 -5.71
CA CYS A 54 -12.96 -20.67 -4.32
C CYS A 54 -13.88 -19.77 -3.49
N TYR A 55 -14.34 -20.32 -2.37
CA TYR A 55 -15.10 -19.61 -1.35
C TYR A 55 -14.18 -19.34 -0.17
N PHE A 56 -14.13 -18.08 0.28
CA PHE A 56 -13.33 -17.70 1.43
C PHE A 56 -14.22 -17.64 2.67
N LYS A 57 -13.71 -18.11 3.80
CA LYS A 57 -14.30 -17.77 5.09
C LYS A 57 -14.14 -16.28 5.34
N ASN A 58 -14.96 -15.74 6.24
CA ASN A 58 -14.89 -14.33 6.60
C ASN A 58 -13.46 -13.94 6.99
N VAL A 59 -12.96 -12.86 6.38
CA VAL A 59 -11.63 -12.34 6.64
C VAL A 59 -11.77 -11.12 7.53
N ASP A 60 -11.31 -11.25 8.77
CA ASP A 60 -11.35 -10.16 9.74
C ASP A 60 -10.19 -9.19 9.51
N GLY A 61 -10.51 -7.96 9.12
CA GLY A 61 -9.59 -6.84 9.06
C GLY A 61 -9.73 -5.91 10.27
N PHE A 62 -8.78 -4.98 10.42
CA PHE A 62 -8.76 -4.05 11.56
C PHE A 62 -9.97 -3.11 11.60
N LEU A 63 -10.48 -2.70 10.43
CA LEU A 63 -11.60 -1.75 10.30
C LEU A 63 -12.80 -2.31 9.54
N PHE A 64 -12.63 -3.43 8.85
CA PHE A 64 -13.65 -4.04 8.01
C PHE A 64 -13.44 -5.56 8.00
N GLN A 65 -14.53 -6.28 7.76
CA GLN A 65 -14.57 -7.70 7.55
C GLN A 65 -15.02 -7.96 6.11
N LEU A 66 -14.28 -8.80 5.40
CA LEU A 66 -14.70 -9.32 4.10
C LEU A 66 -15.54 -10.56 4.34
N LYS A 67 -16.75 -10.58 3.77
CA LYS A 67 -17.73 -11.67 3.91
C LYS A 67 -18.10 -12.22 2.55
N ASP A 68 -18.47 -13.49 2.54
CA ASP A 68 -19.00 -14.18 1.36
C ASP A 68 -18.13 -14.00 0.11
N MET A 69 -16.80 -13.94 0.29
CA MET A 69 -15.95 -13.73 -0.88
C MET A 69 -15.93 -14.99 -1.72
N ARG A 70 -16.00 -14.77 -3.03
CA ARG A 70 -15.95 -15.80 -4.06
C ARG A 70 -15.01 -15.35 -5.15
N ALA A 71 -14.14 -16.25 -5.56
CA ALA A 71 -13.30 -16.09 -6.75
C ALA A 71 -13.60 -17.23 -7.72
N ASP A 72 -13.85 -16.91 -8.98
CA ASP A 72 -14.05 -17.85 -10.06
C ASP A 72 -12.99 -17.63 -11.15
N ILE A 73 -12.52 -18.73 -11.75
CA ILE A 73 -11.69 -18.71 -12.95
C ILE A 73 -12.27 -19.64 -14.00
N TRP A 74 -12.29 -19.19 -15.24
CA TRP A 74 -12.55 -20.02 -16.42
C TRP A 74 -11.30 -19.99 -17.30
N LEU A 75 -10.82 -21.16 -17.68
CA LEU A 75 -9.61 -21.34 -18.47
C LEU A 75 -9.92 -22.01 -19.79
N SER A 76 -9.31 -21.49 -20.84
CA SER A 76 -9.12 -22.14 -22.13
C SER A 76 -7.71 -21.85 -22.64
N ASP A 77 -7.31 -22.49 -23.73
CA ASP A 77 -5.95 -22.34 -24.27
C ASP A 77 -5.58 -20.88 -24.59
N ASN A 78 -6.54 -20.07 -25.02
CA ASN A 78 -6.29 -18.69 -25.46
C ASN A 78 -7.01 -17.65 -24.60
N GLU A 79 -7.77 -18.04 -23.58
CA GLU A 79 -8.59 -17.10 -22.81
C GLU A 79 -8.67 -17.50 -21.35
N VAL A 80 -8.62 -16.48 -20.48
CA VAL A 80 -8.86 -16.60 -19.05
C VAL A 80 -9.93 -15.59 -18.67
N LYS A 81 -10.97 -16.05 -17.98
CA LYS A 81 -11.95 -15.17 -17.34
C LYS A 81 -11.84 -15.31 -15.84
N GLN A 82 -11.95 -14.20 -15.13
CA GLN A 82 -11.97 -14.18 -13.68
C GLN A 82 -13.13 -13.33 -13.20
N GLU A 83 -13.71 -13.75 -12.09
CA GLU A 83 -14.68 -12.97 -11.34
C GLU A 83 -14.31 -13.07 -9.86
N VAL A 84 -14.19 -11.93 -9.19
CA VAL A 84 -14.00 -11.85 -7.75
C VAL A 84 -15.09 -10.96 -7.19
N SER A 85 -15.85 -11.48 -6.23
CA SER A 85 -16.90 -10.74 -5.57
C SER A 85 -16.89 -10.98 -4.07
N GLY A 86 -17.49 -10.05 -3.34
CA GLY A 86 -17.61 -10.17 -1.90
C GLY A 86 -18.35 -9.00 -1.28
N ASN A 87 -18.72 -9.19 -0.02
CA ASN A 87 -19.35 -8.20 0.83
C ASN A 87 -18.33 -7.60 1.79
N ILE A 88 -18.49 -6.32 2.09
CA ILE A 88 -17.66 -5.59 3.04
C ILE A 88 -18.58 -5.16 4.18
N ALA A 89 -18.31 -5.70 5.36
CA ALA A 89 -18.94 -5.27 6.60
C ALA A 89 -17.94 -4.43 7.39
N ALA A 90 -18.38 -3.35 7.98
CA ALA A 90 -17.53 -2.55 8.84
C ALA A 90 -18.34 -2.04 10.02
N ASN A 91 -17.72 -2.03 11.20
CA ASN A 91 -18.35 -1.57 12.43
C ASN A 91 -17.84 -0.17 12.76
N PHE A 92 -18.17 0.80 11.91
CA PHE A 92 -18.03 2.20 12.27
C PHE A 92 -19.36 2.71 12.85
N GLY A 93 -19.33 3.90 13.46
CA GLY A 93 -20.57 4.57 13.87
C GLY A 93 -21.55 4.70 12.71
N GLU A 94 -22.86 4.68 13.02
CA GLU A 94 -23.94 4.61 12.02
C GLU A 94 -23.80 5.61 10.86
N ASP A 95 -23.28 6.80 11.11
CA ASP A 95 -23.18 7.87 10.09
C ASP A 95 -22.06 7.65 9.08
N LEU A 96 -20.97 7.00 9.50
CA LEU A 96 -19.85 6.70 8.61
C LEU A 96 -20.13 5.45 7.79
N ASN A 97 -20.96 4.54 8.32
CA ASN A 97 -21.29 3.27 7.67
C ASN A 97 -21.88 3.43 6.25
N GLN A 98 -22.59 4.52 5.95
CA GLN A 98 -23.17 4.75 4.62
C GLN A 98 -22.12 5.05 3.53
N PHE A 99 -20.94 5.54 3.93
CA PHE A 99 -19.82 5.85 3.02
C PHE A 99 -18.93 4.64 2.74
N ILE A 100 -19.06 3.60 3.55
CA ILE A 100 -18.22 2.41 3.45
C ILE A 100 -18.75 1.54 2.31
N PRO A 101 -17.86 1.05 1.42
CA PRO A 101 -18.20 0.00 0.50
C PRO A 101 -18.93 -1.16 1.19
N LYS A 102 -20.00 -1.65 0.57
CA LYS A 102 -20.83 -2.77 1.04
C LYS A 102 -20.58 -4.04 0.24
N SER A 103 -20.24 -3.88 -1.04
CA SER A 103 -19.96 -5.00 -1.92
C SER A 103 -19.02 -4.56 -3.05
N PHE A 104 -18.29 -5.52 -3.60
CA PHE A 104 -17.55 -5.35 -4.83
C PHE A 104 -17.75 -6.56 -5.74
N THR A 105 -17.64 -6.32 -7.04
CA THR A 105 -17.59 -7.35 -8.08
C THR A 105 -16.60 -6.87 -9.12
N CYS A 106 -15.51 -7.60 -9.30
CA CYS A 106 -14.52 -7.34 -10.33
C CYS A 106 -14.44 -8.53 -11.29
N ASN A 107 -14.56 -8.27 -12.58
CA ASN A 107 -14.47 -9.27 -13.64
C ASN A 107 -13.33 -8.91 -14.58
N SER A 108 -12.56 -9.90 -15.02
CA SER A 108 -11.54 -9.72 -16.06
C SER A 108 -11.64 -10.80 -17.12
N VAL A 109 -11.32 -10.44 -18.36
CA VAL A 109 -11.15 -11.37 -19.48
C VAL A 109 -9.84 -11.04 -20.15
N SER A 110 -8.95 -12.02 -20.20
CA SER A 110 -7.66 -11.93 -20.85
C SER A 110 -7.59 -12.91 -22.01
N THR A 111 -7.27 -12.43 -23.20
CA THR A 111 -7.17 -13.23 -24.43
C THR A 111 -5.75 -13.16 -24.98
N LEU A 112 -5.18 -14.33 -25.23
CA LEU A 112 -3.87 -14.51 -25.85
C LEU A 112 -4.00 -14.68 -27.35
N LYS A 113 -3.21 -13.92 -28.09
CA LYS A 113 -3.05 -14.05 -29.54
C LYS A 113 -1.58 -13.85 -29.91
N ASP A 114 -0.92 -14.95 -30.23
CA ASP A 114 0.51 -15.00 -30.60
C ASP A 114 1.42 -14.33 -29.54
N LEU A 115 1.91 -13.11 -29.81
CA LEU A 115 2.81 -12.37 -28.92
C LEU A 115 2.09 -11.41 -27.96
N GLN A 116 0.75 -11.40 -27.98
CA GLN A 116 -0.06 -10.36 -27.36
C GLN A 116 -1.10 -10.96 -26.40
N SER A 117 -1.20 -10.39 -25.20
CA SER A 117 -2.29 -10.66 -24.25
C SER A 117 -3.11 -9.38 -24.09
N ASN A 118 -4.34 -9.38 -24.58
CA ASN A 118 -5.30 -8.29 -24.35
C ASN A 118 -6.13 -8.62 -23.12
N ALA A 119 -6.27 -7.68 -22.19
CA ALA A 119 -7.07 -7.88 -20.98
C ALA A 119 -8.07 -6.73 -20.78
N ASN A 120 -9.33 -7.12 -20.62
CA ASN A 120 -10.44 -6.24 -20.29
C ASN A 120 -10.88 -6.51 -18.85
N GLY A 121 -10.79 -5.50 -18.00
CA GLY A 121 -11.20 -5.53 -16.60
C GLY A 121 -12.40 -4.63 -16.36
N THR A 122 -13.31 -5.06 -15.52
CA THR A 122 -14.38 -4.23 -14.96
C THR A 122 -14.42 -4.44 -13.46
N CYS A 123 -14.63 -3.39 -12.67
CA CYS A 123 -14.93 -3.55 -11.25
C CYS A 123 -15.99 -2.56 -10.79
N VAL A 124 -16.95 -3.05 -10.02
CA VAL A 124 -18.04 -2.26 -9.46
C VAL A 124 -17.98 -2.35 -7.95
N ILE A 125 -17.77 -1.21 -7.29
CA ILE A 125 -17.75 -1.09 -5.83
C ILE A 125 -18.95 -0.25 -5.42
N LYS A 126 -19.81 -0.81 -4.57
CA LYS A 126 -21.07 -0.17 -4.13
C LYS A 126 -20.97 0.23 -2.68
N ALA A 127 -21.35 1.47 -2.37
CA ALA A 127 -21.70 1.95 -1.03
C ALA A 127 -23.15 2.48 -1.08
N ASP A 128 -23.72 2.82 0.08
CA ASP A 128 -25.11 3.31 0.15
C ASP A 128 -25.27 4.68 -0.55
N VAL A 129 -24.21 5.50 -0.49
CA VAL A 129 -24.22 6.87 -1.00
C VAL A 129 -23.72 7.00 -2.44
N ALA A 130 -22.87 6.07 -2.89
CA ALA A 130 -22.20 6.12 -4.18
C ALA A 130 -21.83 4.74 -4.73
N THR A 131 -21.67 4.65 -6.05
CA THR A 131 -21.13 3.48 -6.75
C THR A 131 -19.97 3.91 -7.62
N LEU A 132 -18.86 3.19 -7.53
CA LEU A 132 -17.69 3.34 -8.38
C LEU A 132 -17.68 2.20 -9.40
N HIS A 133 -17.59 2.55 -10.68
CA HIS A 133 -17.37 1.64 -11.79
C HIS A 133 -15.99 1.95 -12.39
N LEU A 134 -15.17 0.93 -12.54
CA LEU A 134 -13.86 0.97 -13.17
C LEU A 134 -13.90 0.02 -14.36
N GLU A 135 -13.45 0.47 -15.51
CA GLU A 135 -13.25 -0.38 -16.68
C GLU A 135 -11.83 -0.11 -17.21
N SER A 136 -11.12 -1.15 -17.62
CA SER A 136 -9.78 -1.02 -18.19
C SER A 136 -9.60 -1.98 -19.35
N ASN A 137 -8.98 -1.51 -20.42
CA ASN A 137 -8.50 -2.31 -21.53
C ASN A 137 -6.99 -2.13 -21.63
N THR A 138 -6.28 -3.25 -21.61
CA THR A 138 -4.83 -3.29 -21.52
C THR A 138 -4.27 -4.30 -22.50
N LEU A 139 -3.04 -4.06 -22.95
CA LEU A 139 -2.31 -4.93 -23.86
C LEU A 139 -0.92 -5.18 -23.28
N VAL A 140 -0.54 -6.45 -23.18
CA VAL A 140 0.83 -6.86 -22.87
C VAL A 140 1.39 -7.57 -24.10
N GLU A 141 2.60 -7.21 -24.50
CA GLU A 141 3.31 -7.82 -25.60
C GLU A 141 4.62 -8.44 -25.10
N SER A 142 4.89 -9.69 -25.47
CA SER A 142 6.16 -10.34 -25.20
C SER A 142 6.48 -11.44 -26.19
N LYS A 143 7.76 -11.57 -26.55
CA LYS A 143 8.24 -12.71 -27.33
C LYS A 143 8.11 -14.04 -26.57
N SER A 144 8.04 -13.99 -25.23
CA SER A 144 7.89 -15.18 -24.39
C SER A 144 6.52 -15.86 -24.53
N PHE A 145 5.54 -15.17 -25.13
CA PHE A 145 4.18 -15.67 -25.34
C PHE A 145 4.04 -16.60 -26.53
N ARG A 146 5.02 -16.55 -27.45
CA ARG A 146 4.98 -17.31 -28.68
C ARG A 146 4.83 -18.80 -28.38
N TYR A 147 3.85 -19.43 -29.04
CA TYR A 147 3.54 -20.86 -28.90
C TYR A 147 3.12 -21.31 -27.50
N LYS A 148 2.66 -20.38 -26.65
CA LYS A 148 2.14 -20.71 -25.32
C LYS A 148 0.63 -20.62 -25.28
N THR A 149 0.06 -21.31 -24.29
CA THR A 149 -1.34 -21.18 -23.91
C THR A 149 -1.45 -20.28 -22.68
N MET A 150 -2.62 -19.69 -22.46
CA MET A 150 -2.90 -18.90 -21.28
C MET A 150 -2.61 -19.63 -19.97
N PRO A 151 -3.05 -20.90 -19.75
CA PRO A 151 -2.69 -21.65 -18.55
C PRO A 151 -1.18 -21.76 -18.36
N THR A 152 -0.43 -22.00 -19.44
CA THR A 152 1.03 -22.07 -19.39
C THR A 152 1.65 -20.74 -18.99
N LEU A 153 1.17 -19.64 -19.57
CA LEU A 153 1.64 -18.31 -19.24
C LEU A 153 1.38 -17.96 -17.80
N LEU A 154 0.15 -18.16 -17.33
CA LEU A 154 -0.20 -18.02 -15.92
C LEU A 154 0.83 -18.78 -15.09
N VAL A 155 0.92 -20.10 -15.25
CA VAL A 155 1.86 -20.99 -14.56
C VAL A 155 3.28 -20.42 -14.46
N GLN A 156 3.79 -19.82 -15.53
CA GLN A 156 5.13 -19.23 -15.54
C GLN A 156 5.24 -17.91 -14.78
N TYR A 157 4.27 -17.02 -14.92
CA TYR A 157 4.21 -15.77 -14.15
C TYR A 157 4.29 -16.04 -12.66
N ILE A 158 3.60 -17.09 -12.26
CA ILE A 158 3.49 -17.47 -10.87
C ILE A 158 4.84 -17.85 -10.33
N ALA A 159 5.45 -18.82 -11.00
CA ALA A 159 6.68 -19.42 -10.55
C ALA A 159 7.68 -18.32 -10.26
N LYS A 160 7.70 -17.32 -11.15
CA LYS A 160 8.57 -16.16 -11.03
C LYS A 160 8.20 -15.26 -9.86
N VAL A 161 6.92 -15.00 -9.60
CA VAL A 161 6.50 -14.22 -8.43
C VAL A 161 6.83 -14.95 -7.12
N ASP A 162 6.55 -16.25 -7.01
CA ASP A 162 6.87 -17.05 -5.81
C ASP A 162 8.39 -17.16 -5.60
N GLU A 163 9.17 -17.36 -6.66
CA GLU A 163 10.63 -17.32 -6.64
C GLU A 163 11.14 -15.98 -6.10
N PHE A 164 10.65 -14.86 -6.63
CA PHE A 164 11.05 -13.54 -6.15
C PHE A 164 10.59 -13.25 -4.73
N SER A 165 9.41 -13.71 -4.33
CA SER A 165 8.92 -13.55 -2.94
C SER A 165 9.82 -14.30 -1.96
N LYS A 166 10.20 -15.55 -2.27
CA LYS A 166 11.10 -16.36 -1.43
C LYS A 166 12.50 -15.77 -1.36
N GLU A 167 13.02 -15.27 -2.47
CA GLU A 167 14.32 -14.60 -2.53
C GLU A 167 14.31 -13.35 -1.65
N TYR A 168 13.28 -12.51 -1.76
CA TYR A 168 13.10 -11.31 -0.95
C TYR A 168 13.01 -11.65 0.55
N ASP A 169 12.15 -12.59 0.91
CA ASP A 169 11.97 -13.04 2.31
C ASP A 169 13.27 -13.61 2.87
N ARG A 170 14.05 -14.35 2.07
CA ARG A 170 15.37 -14.88 2.45
C ARG A 170 16.34 -13.75 2.76
N ILE A 171 16.46 -12.75 1.88
CA ILE A 171 17.37 -11.61 2.06
C ILE A 171 16.95 -10.82 3.31
N GLN A 172 15.66 -10.52 3.45
CA GLN A 172 15.16 -9.75 4.58
C GLN A 172 15.33 -10.48 5.92
N THR A 173 14.96 -11.77 5.98
CA THR A 173 15.11 -12.58 7.20
C THR A 173 16.58 -12.71 7.61
N LYS A 174 17.48 -12.92 6.64
CA LYS A 174 18.92 -12.98 6.91
C LYS A 174 19.42 -11.67 7.51
N TYR A 175 19.07 -10.54 6.91
CA TYR A 175 19.45 -9.21 7.41
C TYR A 175 18.90 -8.93 8.81
N GLU A 176 17.61 -9.22 9.06
CA GLU A 176 16.99 -9.07 10.37
C GLU A 176 17.69 -9.93 11.43
N ASN A 177 17.99 -11.20 11.12
CA ASN A 177 18.71 -12.09 12.04
C ASN A 177 20.16 -11.64 12.30
N ASP A 178 20.89 -11.19 11.27
CA ASP A 178 22.26 -10.70 11.40
C ASP A 178 22.31 -9.43 12.26
N LEU A 179 21.32 -8.53 12.11
CA LEU A 179 21.17 -7.34 12.96
C LEU A 179 20.80 -7.69 14.39
N GLU A 180 19.86 -8.60 14.61
CA GLU A 180 19.45 -9.03 15.95
C GLU A 180 20.63 -9.68 16.69
N ALA A 181 21.37 -10.56 16.02
CA ALA A 181 22.57 -11.18 16.56
C ALA A 181 23.65 -10.15 16.92
N LEU A 182 23.87 -9.14 16.07
CA LEU A 182 24.83 -8.07 16.34
C LEU A 182 24.39 -7.20 17.53
N GLN A 183 23.10 -6.87 17.63
CA GLN A 183 22.55 -6.10 18.75
C GLN A 183 22.68 -6.86 20.07
N GLN A 184 22.39 -8.17 20.05
CA GLN A 184 22.51 -9.02 21.23
C GLN A 184 23.97 -9.17 21.66
N GLU A 185 24.89 -9.44 20.73
CA GLU A 185 26.33 -9.53 21.02
C GLU A 185 26.86 -8.23 21.66
N ALA A 186 26.46 -7.07 21.13
CA ALA A 186 26.86 -5.78 21.70
C ALA A 186 26.21 -5.49 23.05
N ALA A 187 24.94 -5.83 23.24
CA ALA A 187 24.26 -5.67 24.52
C ALA A 187 24.94 -6.51 25.61
N ASP A 188 25.20 -7.80 25.34
CA ASP A 188 25.85 -8.72 26.29
C ASP A 188 27.25 -8.19 26.70
N MET A 189 28.06 -7.73 25.73
CA MET A 189 29.39 -7.18 26.03
C MET A 189 29.34 -5.84 26.80
N LEU A 190 28.34 -5.00 26.54
CA LEU A 190 28.19 -3.71 27.22
C LEU A 190 27.66 -3.87 28.66
N ASP A 191 26.72 -4.79 28.87
CA ASP A 191 26.17 -5.10 30.20
C ASP A 191 27.23 -5.68 31.13
N ASP A 192 28.09 -6.58 30.62
CA ASP A 192 29.22 -7.13 31.39
C ASP A 192 30.20 -6.01 31.83
N ILE A 193 30.50 -5.07 30.94
CA ILE A 193 31.39 -3.94 31.25
C ILE A 193 30.75 -2.96 32.22
N ASP A 194 29.47 -2.65 32.05
CA ASP A 194 28.75 -1.74 32.93
C ASP A 194 28.60 -2.34 34.35
N ALA A 195 28.35 -3.65 34.45
CA ALA A 195 28.36 -4.37 35.73
C ALA A 195 29.73 -4.32 36.42
N ASP A 196 30.83 -4.54 35.67
CA ASP A 196 32.20 -4.42 36.18
C ASP A 196 32.51 -3.00 36.67
N ILE A 197 32.14 -1.97 35.89
CA ILE A 197 32.34 -0.56 36.27
C ILE A 197 31.56 -0.23 37.55
N ASP A 198 30.32 -0.71 37.68
CA ASP A 198 29.50 -0.47 38.86
C ASP A 198 30.08 -1.16 40.11
N MET A 199 30.56 -2.41 39.98
CA MET A 199 31.28 -3.08 41.07
C MET A 199 32.54 -2.31 41.49
N LEU A 200 33.34 -1.84 40.53
CA LEU A 200 34.54 -1.03 40.78
C LEU A 200 34.19 0.28 41.49
N ARG A 201 33.11 0.97 41.08
CA ARG A 201 32.62 2.21 41.71
C ARG A 201 32.09 1.99 43.13
N VAL A 202 31.49 0.84 43.42
CA VAL A 202 31.08 0.46 44.78
C VAL A 202 32.32 0.20 45.65
N SER A 203 33.30 -0.53 45.13
CA SER A 203 34.59 -0.77 45.81
C SER A 203 35.35 0.53 46.12
N GLN A 204 35.36 1.48 45.18
CA GLN A 204 35.94 2.81 45.36
C GLN A 204 35.23 3.62 46.46
N ARG A 205 33.90 3.56 46.53
CA ARG A 205 33.12 4.21 47.60
C ARG A 205 33.37 3.59 48.98
N ASN A 206 33.47 2.27 49.05
CA ASN A 206 33.73 1.56 50.30
C ASN A 206 35.15 1.84 50.84
N THR A 207 36.16 1.86 49.97
CA THR A 207 37.54 2.23 50.35
C THR A 207 37.67 3.68 50.81
N GLN A 208 36.80 4.58 50.35
CA GLN A 208 36.71 5.95 50.85
C GLN A 208 35.95 6.06 52.19
N HIS A 209 35.03 5.13 52.50
CA HIS A 209 34.22 5.14 53.73
C HIS A 209 34.80 4.34 54.91
N GLU A 210 35.64 3.33 54.68
CA GLU A 210 36.23 2.50 55.75
C GLU A 210 37.19 3.24 56.69
N TYR A 211 37.59 4.48 56.39
CA TYR A 211 38.61 5.21 57.17
C TYR A 211 38.14 6.59 57.64
N GLY A 212 36.93 6.64 58.21
CA GLY A 212 36.45 7.79 58.99
C GLY A 212 37.11 7.97 60.38
N CYS A 213 38.05 7.10 60.79
CA CYS A 213 38.82 7.28 62.03
C CYS A 213 40.24 6.71 61.92
N GLY A 214 41.24 7.60 61.88
CA GLY A 214 42.62 7.33 62.31
C GLY A 214 43.59 6.73 61.27
N CYS A 215 44.50 7.56 60.77
CA CYS A 215 45.84 7.23 60.24
C CYS A 215 45.97 6.05 59.23
N ASN A 216 45.80 6.31 57.92
CA ASN A 216 46.44 5.55 56.83
C ASN A 216 46.33 6.25 55.44
N SER A 217 46.71 7.53 55.33
CA SER A 217 46.44 8.36 54.13
C SER A 217 47.22 7.99 52.86
N CYS A 218 48.34 7.25 52.94
CA CYS A 218 49.17 6.96 51.76
C CYS A 218 48.81 5.65 51.03
N ARG A 219 48.15 4.70 51.70
CA ARG A 219 47.81 3.38 51.10
C ARG A 219 46.45 3.41 50.38
N SER A 220 45.54 4.28 50.82
CA SER A 220 44.21 4.47 50.20
C SER A 220 44.26 5.25 48.89
N GLN A 221 45.18 6.21 48.76
CA GLN A 221 45.37 6.96 47.50
C GLN A 221 45.87 6.06 46.35
N SER A 222 46.79 5.12 46.63
CA SER A 222 47.28 4.22 45.57
C SER A 222 46.25 3.19 45.12
N GLN A 223 45.37 2.73 46.02
CA GLN A 223 44.27 1.81 45.68
C GLN A 223 43.16 2.51 44.91
N THR A 224 42.79 3.73 45.31
CA THR A 224 41.80 4.55 44.59
C THR A 224 42.28 4.85 43.16
N TYR A 225 43.55 5.24 43.00
CA TYR A 225 44.15 5.49 41.69
C TYR A 225 44.19 4.23 40.79
N ALA A 226 44.42 3.05 41.37
CA ALA A 226 44.38 1.79 40.63
C ALA A 226 42.96 1.47 40.12
N ILE A 227 41.93 1.69 40.95
CA ILE A 227 40.53 1.49 40.57
C ILE A 227 40.10 2.50 39.49
N GLU A 228 40.51 3.76 39.60
CA GLU A 228 40.24 4.79 38.58
C GLU A 228 40.82 4.42 37.22
N LYS A 229 42.07 3.93 37.20
CA LYS A 229 42.72 3.46 35.98
C LYS A 229 42.01 2.24 35.37
N GLU A 230 41.48 1.34 36.20
CA GLU A 230 40.73 0.17 35.74
C GLU A 230 39.37 0.56 35.16
N ILE A 231 38.68 1.54 35.76
CA ILE A 231 37.46 2.14 35.21
C ILE A 231 37.75 2.81 33.85
N GLU A 232 38.85 3.54 33.73
CA GLU A 232 39.26 4.18 32.47
C GLU A 232 39.51 3.14 31.36
N GLN A 233 40.20 2.04 31.66
CA GLN A 233 40.41 0.93 30.72
C GLN A 233 39.10 0.25 30.29
N LYS A 234 38.14 0.10 31.21
CA LYS A 234 36.81 -0.44 30.91
C LYS A 234 35.99 0.53 30.04
N GLN A 235 36.12 1.84 30.26
CA GLN A 235 35.52 2.86 29.38
C GLN A 235 36.13 2.85 27.97
N GLU A 236 37.45 2.69 27.84
CA GLU A 236 38.10 2.50 26.54
C GLU A 236 37.61 1.23 25.84
N SER A 237 37.42 0.14 26.59
CA SER A 237 36.87 -1.12 26.06
C SER A 237 35.43 -0.95 25.56
N LYS A 238 34.61 -0.16 26.27
CA LYS A 238 33.24 0.20 25.85
C LYS A 238 33.22 0.92 24.50
N GLU A 239 34.15 1.85 24.31
CA GLU A 239 34.30 2.58 23.06
C GLU A 239 34.80 1.69 21.92
N GLN A 240 35.69 0.73 22.20
CA GLN A 240 36.11 -0.28 21.22
C GLN A 240 34.96 -1.19 20.79
N ILE A 241 34.09 -1.60 21.71
CA ILE A 241 32.88 -2.39 21.39
C ILE A 241 31.94 -1.59 20.49
N ARG A 242 31.71 -0.30 20.79
CA ARG A 242 30.89 0.57 19.92
C ARG A 242 31.44 0.67 18.51
N LYS A 243 32.75 0.90 18.36
CA LYS A 243 33.39 0.94 17.03
C LYS A 243 33.28 -0.40 16.30
N SER A 244 33.52 -1.51 17.01
CA SER A 244 33.35 -2.84 16.41
C SER A 244 31.90 -3.11 16.00
N TYR A 245 30.92 -2.62 16.75
CA TYR A 245 29.51 -2.72 16.41
C TYR A 245 29.22 -1.92 15.14
N GLU A 246 29.67 -0.67 15.06
CA GLU A 246 29.51 0.19 13.88
C GLU A 246 30.14 -0.44 12.63
N ASP A 247 31.37 -0.95 12.72
CA ASP A 247 32.05 -1.61 11.61
C ASP A 247 31.31 -2.88 11.13
N LYS A 248 30.82 -3.70 12.06
CA LYS A 248 30.03 -4.90 11.73
C LYS A 248 28.67 -4.52 11.14
N TYR A 249 28.02 -3.49 11.70
CA TYR A 249 26.76 -2.97 11.19
C TYR A 249 26.90 -2.48 9.76
N ASP A 250 27.92 -1.67 9.46
CA ASP A 250 28.19 -1.18 8.11
C ASP A 250 28.45 -2.32 7.12
N LYS A 251 29.12 -3.38 7.57
CA LYS A 251 29.34 -4.58 6.76
C LYS A 251 28.04 -5.33 6.45
N ILE A 252 27.19 -5.54 7.47
CA ILE A 252 25.87 -6.18 7.29
C ILE A 252 25.00 -5.33 6.36
N GLN A 253 24.98 -4.02 6.57
CA GLN A 253 24.25 -3.06 5.75
C GLN A 253 24.69 -3.12 4.28
N LYS A 254 25.99 -3.09 4.03
CA LYS A 254 26.55 -3.18 2.67
C LYS A 254 26.20 -4.51 1.99
N GLN A 255 26.29 -5.63 2.70
CA GLN A 255 25.91 -6.93 2.16
C GLN A 255 24.42 -6.99 1.79
N TYR A 256 23.57 -6.45 2.66
CA TYR A 256 22.13 -6.34 2.37
C TYR A 256 21.85 -5.48 1.15
N GLU A 257 22.51 -4.33 1.01
CA GLU A 257 22.38 -3.46 -0.15
C GLU A 257 22.81 -4.15 -1.45
N GLU A 258 23.92 -4.89 -1.43
CA GLU A 258 24.40 -5.68 -2.58
C GLU A 258 23.42 -6.80 -2.95
N GLU A 259 22.93 -7.58 -1.97
CA GLU A 259 21.93 -8.64 -2.22
C GLU A 259 20.61 -8.06 -2.77
N MET A 260 20.14 -6.94 -2.20
CA MET A 260 18.91 -6.27 -2.65
C MET A 260 19.05 -5.65 -4.04
N GLN A 261 20.23 -5.14 -4.40
CA GLN A 261 20.48 -4.62 -5.74
C GLN A 261 20.47 -5.76 -6.77
N ASN A 262 21.12 -6.89 -6.48
CA ASN A 262 21.10 -8.07 -7.35
C ASN A 262 19.68 -8.64 -7.54
N PHE A 263 18.89 -8.67 -6.46
CA PHE A 263 17.48 -9.02 -6.52
C PHE A 263 16.71 -8.06 -7.45
N SER A 264 16.88 -6.76 -7.24
CA SER A 264 16.23 -5.72 -8.05
C SER A 264 16.58 -5.82 -9.53
N ASP A 265 17.85 -6.06 -9.86
CA ASP A 265 18.33 -6.23 -11.23
C ASP A 265 17.71 -7.47 -11.90
N SER A 266 17.51 -8.55 -11.13
CA SER A 266 16.86 -9.77 -11.61
C SER A 266 15.37 -9.54 -11.94
N VAL A 267 14.67 -8.78 -11.09
CA VAL A 267 13.27 -8.38 -11.33
C VAL A 267 13.19 -7.49 -12.57
N VAL A 268 14.07 -6.50 -12.71
CA VAL A 268 14.12 -5.61 -13.88
C VAL A 268 14.36 -6.41 -15.16
N ALA A 269 15.34 -7.32 -15.17
CA ALA A 269 15.67 -8.13 -16.34
C ALA A 269 14.48 -9.00 -16.80
N TRP A 270 13.72 -9.54 -15.85
CA TRP A 270 12.49 -10.27 -16.16
C TRP A 270 11.40 -9.34 -16.72
N LEU A 271 11.16 -8.19 -16.08
CA LEU A 271 10.16 -7.22 -16.51
C LEU A 271 10.49 -6.60 -17.89
N SER A 272 11.77 -6.47 -18.25
CA SER A 272 12.21 -5.96 -19.55
C SER A 272 11.71 -6.79 -20.74
N GLN A 273 11.23 -8.01 -20.50
CA GLN A 273 10.66 -8.86 -21.53
C GLN A 273 9.23 -8.46 -21.94
N TYR A 274 8.60 -7.54 -21.22
CA TYR A 274 7.20 -7.17 -21.41
C TYR A 274 7.04 -5.69 -21.76
N ASN A 275 6.27 -5.45 -22.81
CA ASN A 275 5.78 -4.13 -23.15
C ASN A 275 4.30 -4.04 -22.77
N TYR A 276 3.92 -2.99 -22.05
CA TYR A 276 2.57 -2.78 -21.54
C TYR A 276 1.97 -1.49 -22.10
N THR A 277 0.72 -1.58 -22.53
CA THR A 277 -0.08 -0.45 -23.00
C THR A 277 -1.43 -0.46 -22.31
N MET A 278 -1.76 0.60 -21.56
CA MET A 278 -3.15 0.86 -21.18
C MET A 278 -3.83 1.52 -22.37
N GLN A 279 -4.68 0.75 -23.06
CA GLN A 279 -5.37 1.22 -24.27
C GLN A 279 -6.49 2.19 -23.91
N GLU A 280 -7.22 1.89 -22.85
CA GLU A 280 -8.31 2.73 -22.35
C GLU A 280 -8.57 2.40 -20.87
N ALA A 281 -8.89 3.41 -20.06
CA ALA A 281 -9.51 3.22 -18.77
C ALA A 281 -10.68 4.19 -18.58
N ARG A 282 -11.78 3.68 -18.02
CA ARG A 282 -12.99 4.43 -17.72
C ARG A 282 -13.25 4.37 -16.23
N VAL A 283 -13.44 5.54 -15.63
CA VAL A 283 -13.84 5.67 -14.22
C VAL A 283 -15.19 6.36 -14.17
N TYR A 284 -16.16 5.74 -13.53
CA TYR A 284 -17.49 6.30 -13.36
C TYR A 284 -17.92 6.25 -11.91
N VAL A 285 -18.10 7.44 -11.33
CA VAL A 285 -18.66 7.62 -10.00
C VAL A 285 -20.11 8.05 -10.14
N ARG A 286 -21.03 7.24 -9.63
CA ARG A 286 -22.44 7.58 -9.50
C ARG A 286 -22.76 7.88 -8.05
N ALA A 287 -23.15 9.11 -7.76
CA ALA A 287 -23.46 9.61 -6.42
C ALA A 287 -24.98 9.82 -6.30
N ASN A 288 -25.69 8.84 -5.76
CA ASN A 288 -27.15 8.93 -5.63
C ASN A 288 -27.56 9.79 -4.42
N LYS A 289 -26.82 9.71 -3.32
CA LYS A 289 -27.11 10.45 -2.06
C LYS A 289 -25.89 11.14 -1.45
N LEU A 290 -24.71 11.02 -2.07
CA LEU A 290 -23.42 11.48 -1.51
C LEU A 290 -23.45 12.91 -0.97
N ALA A 291 -23.89 13.89 -1.77
CA ALA A 291 -23.94 15.29 -1.35
C ALA A 291 -24.80 15.50 -0.09
N LYS A 292 -26.00 14.91 -0.08
CA LYS A 292 -26.93 15.01 1.05
C LYS A 292 -26.34 14.35 2.29
N SER A 293 -25.85 13.11 2.16
CA SER A 293 -25.24 12.36 3.25
C SER A 293 -24.02 13.07 3.82
N ALA A 294 -23.13 13.62 2.98
CA ALA A 294 -21.95 14.36 3.42
C ALA A 294 -22.32 15.63 4.21
N PHE A 295 -23.32 16.38 3.72
CA PHE A 295 -23.84 17.54 4.43
C PHE A 295 -24.48 17.17 5.77
N GLU A 296 -25.33 16.13 5.81
CA GLU A 296 -26.01 15.67 7.02
C GLU A 296 -25.02 15.16 8.07
N THR A 297 -24.00 14.41 7.66
CA THR A 297 -22.93 13.97 8.57
C THR A 297 -22.12 15.16 9.12
N PHE A 298 -21.79 16.14 8.28
CA PHE A 298 -21.10 17.36 8.73
C PHE A 298 -21.95 18.19 9.70
N ALA A 299 -23.25 18.29 9.44
CA ALA A 299 -24.20 19.07 10.24
C ALA A 299 -24.84 18.27 11.39
N LYS A 300 -24.39 17.04 11.67
CA LYS A 300 -25.11 16.09 12.52
C LYS A 300 -25.32 16.59 13.96
N GLU A 301 -24.29 17.15 14.59
CA GLU A 301 -24.39 17.66 15.98
C GLU A 301 -25.51 18.72 16.13
N TYR A 302 -25.77 19.48 15.06
CA TYR A 302 -26.87 20.44 15.01
C TYR A 302 -28.23 19.79 14.74
N LEU A 303 -28.28 18.80 13.83
CA LEU A 303 -29.52 18.11 13.47
C LEU A 303 -30.06 17.24 14.63
N ALA A 304 -29.18 16.62 15.43
CA ALA A 304 -29.56 15.71 16.51
C ALA A 304 -30.14 16.41 17.75
N PHE A 305 -29.88 17.71 17.94
CA PHE A 305 -30.17 18.36 19.22
C PHE A 305 -31.68 18.59 19.48
N ASN A 306 -32.63 18.33 18.57
CA ASN A 306 -33.89 19.09 18.62
C ASN A 306 -35.21 18.62 17.99
N GLU A 307 -35.47 17.33 17.82
CA GLU A 307 -36.72 16.96 17.15
C GLU A 307 -38.01 17.13 17.98
N ASN A 308 -37.96 17.37 19.31
CA ASN A 308 -39.16 17.31 20.17
C ASN A 308 -39.40 18.46 21.18
N ILE A 309 -38.71 19.60 21.11
CA ILE A 309 -38.90 20.70 22.08
C ILE A 309 -39.55 21.94 21.41
N PRO A 310 -40.71 22.43 21.90
CA PRO A 310 -41.30 23.67 21.41
C PRO A 310 -40.41 24.86 21.78
N LEU A 311 -40.00 25.60 20.76
CA LEU A 311 -39.06 26.73 20.90
C LEU A 311 -39.77 28.07 20.98
N SER A 312 -39.24 28.93 21.85
CA SER A 312 -39.52 30.36 21.87
C SER A 312 -39.08 31.06 20.57
N LYS A 313 -39.52 32.30 20.37
CA LYS A 313 -39.18 33.09 19.18
C LYS A 313 -37.67 33.35 19.06
N ASP A 314 -37.01 33.62 20.18
CA ASP A 314 -35.57 33.95 20.19
C ASP A 314 -34.72 32.71 19.91
N GLU A 315 -35.08 31.55 20.47
CA GLU A 315 -34.44 30.26 20.18
C GLU A 315 -34.59 29.87 18.69
N ARG A 316 -35.72 30.21 18.05
CA ARG A 316 -35.89 30.00 16.59
C ARG A 316 -34.95 30.88 15.77
N ILE A 317 -34.74 32.13 16.18
CA ILE A 317 -33.83 33.06 15.50
C ILE A 317 -32.38 32.60 15.65
N GLU A 318 -31.99 32.24 16.88
CA GLU A 318 -30.64 31.73 17.17
C GLU A 318 -30.33 30.48 16.35
N ARG A 319 -31.26 29.52 16.28
CA ARG A 319 -31.10 28.33 15.44
C ARG A 319 -31.03 28.61 13.95
N ALA A 320 -31.81 29.56 13.46
CA ALA A 320 -31.72 29.96 12.06
C ALA A 320 -30.35 30.55 11.74
N ASN A 321 -29.76 31.32 12.66
CA ASN A 321 -28.41 31.85 12.52
C ASN A 321 -27.35 30.75 12.61
N GLU A 322 -27.50 29.79 13.52
CA GLU A 322 -26.59 28.65 13.62
C GLU A 322 -26.64 27.74 12.39
N LYS A 323 -27.84 27.46 11.85
CA LYS A 323 -28.00 26.74 10.58
C LYS A 323 -27.26 27.43 9.44
N LYS A 324 -27.40 28.76 9.34
CA LYS A 324 -26.69 29.57 8.35
C LYS A 324 -25.17 29.44 8.52
N ARG A 325 -24.66 29.51 9.76
CA ARG A 325 -23.23 29.36 10.07
C ARG A 325 -22.69 28.00 9.65
N ILE A 326 -23.35 26.90 10.02
CA ILE A 326 -22.92 25.53 9.68
C ILE A 326 -22.97 25.31 8.17
N THR A 327 -24.04 25.79 7.53
CA THR A 327 -24.17 25.71 6.07
C THR A 327 -23.03 26.47 5.38
N ALA A 328 -22.71 27.69 5.85
CA ALA A 328 -21.60 28.47 5.33
C ALA A 328 -20.24 27.80 5.57
N GLN A 329 -20.03 27.18 6.74
CA GLN A 329 -18.83 26.41 7.05
C GLN A 329 -18.66 25.24 6.09
N TYR A 330 -19.71 24.45 5.85
CA TYR A 330 -19.68 23.33 4.90
C TYR A 330 -19.26 23.77 3.50
N TYR A 331 -19.94 24.79 2.94
CA TYR A 331 -19.61 25.29 1.61
C TYR A 331 -18.23 25.94 1.54
N SER A 332 -17.79 26.61 2.62
CA SER A 332 -16.44 27.16 2.71
C SER A 332 -15.38 26.05 2.69
N SER A 333 -15.57 24.96 3.46
CA SER A 333 -14.67 23.80 3.44
C SER A 333 -14.65 23.09 2.09
N LEU A 334 -15.81 22.96 1.44
CA LEU A 334 -15.90 22.38 0.10
C LEU A 334 -15.15 23.24 -0.93
N GLU A 335 -15.34 24.56 -0.91
CA GLU A 335 -14.66 25.47 -1.82
C GLU A 335 -13.15 25.55 -1.54
N ALA A 336 -12.73 25.54 -0.27
CA ALA A 336 -11.32 25.47 0.10
C ALA A 336 -10.66 24.18 -0.42
N SER A 337 -11.35 23.04 -0.31
CA SER A 337 -10.86 21.76 -0.84
C SER A 337 -10.77 21.79 -2.37
N ARG A 338 -11.77 22.36 -3.05
CA ARG A 338 -11.76 22.58 -4.51
C ARG A 338 -10.59 23.47 -4.93
N ALA A 339 -10.42 24.61 -4.28
CA ALA A 339 -9.35 25.55 -4.56
C ALA A 339 -7.96 24.93 -4.32
N GLY A 340 -7.79 24.17 -3.23
CA GLY A 340 -6.57 23.42 -2.94
C GLY A 340 -6.23 22.41 -4.04
N GLY A 341 -7.21 21.61 -4.48
CA GLY A 341 -7.02 20.69 -5.61
C GLY A 341 -6.70 21.38 -6.93
N MET A 342 -7.38 22.49 -7.24
CA MET A 342 -7.09 23.29 -8.44
C MET A 342 -5.69 23.89 -8.41
N THR A 343 -5.27 24.40 -7.24
CA THR A 343 -3.94 24.98 -7.01
C THR A 343 -2.86 23.92 -7.19
N PHE A 344 -3.06 22.72 -6.61
CA PHE A 344 -2.13 21.60 -6.82
C PHE A 344 -1.97 21.26 -8.30
N VAL A 345 -3.07 21.15 -9.05
CA VAL A 345 -3.01 20.84 -10.49
C VAL A 345 -2.30 21.94 -11.28
N GLU A 346 -2.59 23.20 -10.96
CA GLU A 346 -2.03 24.36 -11.65
C GLU A 346 -0.52 24.52 -11.38
N GLN A 347 -0.12 24.39 -10.12
CA GLN A 347 1.23 24.66 -9.65
C GLN A 347 2.14 23.43 -9.64
N SER A 348 1.61 22.22 -9.87
CA SER A 348 2.43 21.01 -9.91
C SER A 348 3.50 21.11 -10.99
N PRO A 349 4.79 20.99 -10.63
CA PRO A 349 5.89 20.99 -11.59
C PRO A 349 6.00 19.65 -12.34
N TYR A 350 5.29 18.62 -11.88
CA TYR A 350 5.34 17.28 -12.44
C TYR A 350 4.26 17.04 -13.49
N LEU A 351 3.18 17.82 -13.49
CA LEU A 351 2.06 17.65 -14.41
C LEU A 351 2.32 18.35 -15.74
N ALA A 352 2.18 17.59 -16.83
CA ALA A 352 2.28 18.12 -18.17
C ALA A 352 1.15 19.14 -18.47
N PRO A 353 1.42 20.19 -19.27
CA PRO A 353 0.45 21.26 -19.53
C PRO A 353 -0.90 20.79 -20.10
N HIS A 354 -0.91 19.74 -20.93
CA HIS A 354 -2.12 19.21 -21.56
C HIS A 354 -3.12 18.63 -20.55
N LEU A 355 -2.65 18.19 -19.37
CA LEU A 355 -3.50 17.61 -18.32
C LEU A 355 -4.15 18.66 -17.43
N LYS A 356 -3.53 19.84 -17.27
CA LYS A 356 -3.92 20.81 -16.23
C LYS A 356 -5.39 21.21 -16.32
N LYS A 357 -5.84 21.61 -17.51
CA LYS A 357 -7.24 22.03 -17.73
C LYS A 357 -8.24 20.90 -17.45
N SER A 358 -7.93 19.69 -17.91
CA SER A 358 -8.82 18.54 -17.75
C SER A 358 -8.88 18.06 -16.30
N LEU A 359 -7.74 18.04 -15.59
CA LEU A 359 -7.68 17.69 -14.17
C LEU A 359 -8.37 18.74 -13.29
N GLN A 360 -8.22 20.04 -13.59
CA GLN A 360 -8.98 21.10 -12.90
C GLN A 360 -10.51 20.91 -13.07
N LYS A 361 -10.95 20.56 -14.30
CA LYS A 361 -12.36 20.23 -14.54
C LYS A 361 -12.80 19.01 -13.73
N ILE A 362 -11.97 17.98 -13.64
CA ILE A 362 -12.25 16.79 -12.81
C ILE A 362 -12.38 17.17 -11.33
N VAL A 363 -11.47 17.99 -10.78
CA VAL A 363 -11.57 18.50 -9.40
C VAL A 363 -12.89 19.26 -9.18
N SER A 364 -13.24 20.16 -10.11
CA SER A 364 -14.50 20.90 -10.02
C SER A 364 -15.73 19.99 -10.12
N ASP A 365 -15.70 18.98 -10.99
CA ASP A 365 -16.77 18.00 -11.16
C ASP A 365 -16.96 17.14 -9.89
N HIS A 366 -15.87 16.79 -9.19
CA HIS A 366 -15.94 16.09 -7.89
C HIS A 366 -16.49 16.98 -6.78
N ALA A 367 -16.08 18.25 -6.70
CA ALA A 367 -16.64 19.18 -5.72
C ALA A 367 -18.17 19.32 -5.90
N GLN A 368 -18.64 19.36 -7.15
CA GLN A 368 -20.07 19.37 -7.45
C GLN A 368 -20.81 18.08 -7.01
N LEU A 369 -20.15 16.93 -6.93
CA LEU A 369 -20.78 15.69 -6.39
C LEU A 369 -21.05 15.76 -4.89
N LEU A 370 -20.35 16.64 -4.18
CA LEU A 370 -20.52 16.87 -2.75
C LEU A 370 -21.48 18.04 -2.48
N ASP A 371 -21.69 18.94 -3.44
CA ASP A 371 -22.61 20.08 -3.31
C ASP A 371 -24.09 19.65 -3.50
N PRO A 372 -24.94 19.76 -2.45
CA PRO A 372 -26.37 19.44 -2.55
C PRO A 372 -27.14 20.31 -3.57
N ASN A 373 -26.65 21.52 -3.86
CA ASN A 373 -27.28 22.47 -4.78
C ASN A 373 -26.80 22.31 -6.23
N ALA A 374 -25.64 21.70 -6.47
CA ALA A 374 -25.08 21.53 -7.81
C ALA A 374 -25.85 20.51 -8.68
N LYS A 375 -26.71 19.68 -8.07
CA LYS A 375 -27.50 18.62 -8.73
C LYS A 375 -26.65 17.62 -9.54
N LYS A 376 -25.34 17.58 -9.34
CA LYS A 376 -24.43 16.64 -10.00
C LYS A 376 -24.62 15.25 -9.37
N ARG A 377 -24.92 14.26 -10.20
CA ARG A 377 -25.16 12.88 -9.76
C ARG A 377 -24.09 11.90 -10.22
N SER A 378 -23.19 12.33 -11.09
CA SER A 378 -22.10 11.48 -11.54
C SER A 378 -20.96 12.22 -12.19
N VAL A 379 -19.79 11.56 -12.20
CA VAL A 379 -18.59 11.97 -12.94
C VAL A 379 -18.09 10.76 -13.73
N LYS A 380 -17.77 10.99 -15.00
CA LYS A 380 -17.17 10.01 -15.92
C LYS A 380 -15.81 10.53 -16.34
N ILE A 381 -14.76 9.74 -16.16
CA ILE A 381 -13.39 10.06 -16.54
C ILE A 381 -12.96 9.02 -17.57
N LEU A 382 -12.45 9.49 -18.70
CA LEU A 382 -11.84 8.67 -19.73
C LEU A 382 -10.34 8.94 -19.71
N ILE A 383 -9.57 7.84 -19.72
CA ILE A 383 -8.12 7.85 -19.79
C ILE A 383 -7.72 7.07 -21.03
N THR A 384 -6.98 7.72 -21.93
CA THR A 384 -6.49 7.13 -23.17
C THR A 384 -5.03 7.55 -23.37
N PRO A 385 -4.19 6.71 -23.98
CA PRO A 385 -2.80 7.09 -24.21
C PRO A 385 -2.72 8.20 -25.26
N LEU A 386 -1.75 9.11 -25.13
CA LEU A 386 -1.52 10.18 -26.12
C LEU A 386 -0.93 9.65 -27.42
N ASP A 387 -0.14 8.59 -27.31
CA ASP A 387 0.47 7.87 -28.43
C ASP A 387 0.35 6.36 -28.20
N SER A 388 0.54 5.57 -29.25
CA SER A 388 0.45 4.10 -29.15
C SER A 388 1.74 3.44 -28.66
N THR A 389 2.64 4.19 -28.01
CA THR A 389 3.95 3.66 -27.60
C THR A 389 3.77 2.80 -26.35
N ALA A 390 4.07 1.52 -26.49
CA ALA A 390 4.08 0.62 -25.35
C ALA A 390 5.20 0.98 -24.37
N MET A 391 4.93 0.85 -23.08
CA MET A 391 5.92 1.07 -22.02
C MET A 391 6.62 -0.24 -21.72
N ASN A 392 7.96 -0.26 -21.80
CA ASN A 392 8.71 -1.41 -21.33
C ASN A 392 8.68 -1.47 -19.80
N LEU A 393 8.21 -2.58 -19.22
CA LEU A 393 8.03 -2.68 -17.77
C LEU A 393 9.36 -2.66 -17.00
N GLY A 394 10.43 -3.20 -17.59
CA GLY A 394 11.76 -3.19 -16.97
C GLY A 394 12.35 -1.78 -16.90
N ASP A 395 12.22 -0.99 -17.97
CA ASP A 395 12.67 0.40 -17.99
C ASP A 395 11.96 1.24 -16.92
N GLU A 396 10.63 1.10 -16.80
CA GLU A 396 9.86 1.83 -15.79
C GLU A 396 10.16 1.33 -14.36
N ALA A 397 10.36 0.02 -14.17
CA ALA A 397 10.80 -0.54 -12.89
C ALA A 397 12.17 -0.01 -12.47
N GLN A 398 13.14 0.03 -13.39
CA GLN A 398 14.48 0.55 -13.13
C GLN A 398 14.43 2.04 -12.73
N LYS A 399 13.60 2.85 -13.40
CA LYS A 399 13.39 4.25 -13.01
C LYS A 399 12.84 4.36 -11.59
N MET A 400 11.85 3.55 -11.23
CA MET A 400 11.26 3.54 -9.88
C MET A 400 12.29 3.13 -8.82
N ILE A 401 13.08 2.08 -9.07
CA ILE A 401 14.16 1.63 -8.16
C ILE A 401 15.20 2.74 -7.98
N ASN A 402 15.67 3.34 -9.09
CA ASN A 402 16.62 4.44 -9.05
C ASN A 402 16.08 5.64 -8.28
N ALA A 403 14.80 5.97 -8.46
CA ALA A 403 14.14 7.07 -7.76
C ALA A 403 14.02 6.81 -6.26
N TYR A 404 13.64 5.59 -5.87
CA TYR A 404 13.57 5.15 -4.47
C TYR A 404 14.93 5.27 -3.78
N ASN A 405 15.99 4.80 -4.44
CA ASN A 405 17.34 4.77 -3.88
C ASN A 405 18.00 6.16 -3.81
N LYS A 406 17.77 7.04 -4.81
CA LYS A 406 18.50 8.32 -4.94
C LYS A 406 17.79 9.53 -4.36
N SER A 407 16.46 9.51 -4.25
CA SER A 407 15.70 10.70 -3.82
C SER A 407 14.39 10.29 -3.16
N ARG A 408 14.34 10.33 -1.82
CA ARG A 408 13.10 10.09 -1.07
C ARG A 408 12.06 11.14 -1.47
N GLY A 409 10.84 10.69 -1.79
CA GLY A 409 9.68 11.54 -2.11
C GLY A 409 9.70 12.14 -3.53
N HIS A 410 10.59 13.08 -3.82
CA HIS A 410 10.53 13.88 -5.05
C HIS A 410 10.75 13.06 -6.34
N GLY A 411 11.75 12.18 -6.38
CA GLY A 411 12.01 11.36 -7.57
C GLY A 411 10.92 10.34 -7.83
N LEU A 412 10.33 9.75 -6.77
CA LEU A 412 9.20 8.83 -6.90
C LEU A 412 7.97 9.55 -7.47
N MET A 413 7.66 10.74 -6.94
CA MET A 413 6.57 11.57 -7.45
C MET A 413 6.78 11.93 -8.92
N LYS A 414 8.00 12.34 -9.30
CA LYS A 414 8.32 12.63 -10.69
C LYS A 414 8.13 11.40 -11.59
N THR A 415 8.67 10.26 -11.20
CA THR A 415 8.58 9.01 -12.00
C THR A 415 7.13 8.56 -12.18
N PHE A 416 6.30 8.69 -11.14
CA PHE A 416 4.86 8.46 -11.24
C PHE A 416 4.19 9.41 -12.25
N PHE A 417 4.47 10.71 -12.17
CA PHE A 417 3.89 11.68 -13.09
C PHE A 417 4.41 11.55 -14.52
N ASP A 418 5.64 11.08 -14.73
CA ASP A 418 6.17 10.78 -16.06
C ASP A 418 5.32 9.71 -16.77
N ILE A 419 4.74 8.75 -16.02
CA ILE A 419 3.77 7.80 -16.57
C ILE A 419 2.43 8.48 -16.83
N VAL A 420 1.89 9.22 -15.84
CA VAL A 420 0.60 9.92 -15.96
C VAL A 420 0.58 10.87 -17.16
N ASN A 421 1.69 11.56 -17.43
CA ASN A 421 1.84 12.53 -18.50
C ASN A 421 1.77 11.91 -19.91
N LYS A 422 1.92 10.58 -20.05
CA LYS A 422 1.75 9.88 -21.34
C LYS A 422 0.28 9.69 -21.74
N TYR A 423 -0.67 10.07 -20.87
CA TYR A 423 -2.09 9.87 -21.09
C TYR A 423 -2.84 11.19 -21.27
N GLU A 424 -3.93 11.14 -22.02
CA GLU A 424 -5.02 12.09 -21.96
C GLU A 424 -6.00 11.63 -20.87
N ILE A 425 -6.26 12.49 -19.88
CA ILE A 425 -7.20 12.24 -18.79
C ILE A 425 -8.27 13.31 -18.85
N LYS A 426 -9.52 12.96 -19.14
CA LYS A 426 -10.61 13.93 -19.32
C LYS A 426 -11.92 13.50 -18.68
N SER A 427 -12.65 14.46 -18.14
CA SER A 427 -14.03 14.26 -17.70
C SER A 427 -14.98 14.40 -18.89
N VAL A 428 -15.74 13.35 -19.17
CA VAL A 428 -16.66 13.22 -20.32
C VAL A 428 -18.13 13.23 -19.87
N ARG A 429 -19.04 13.64 -20.75
CA ARG A 429 -20.50 13.58 -20.48
C ARG A 429 -21.08 12.22 -20.86
N VAL A 430 -20.65 11.72 -22.00
CA VAL A 430 -21.05 10.43 -22.59
C VAL A 430 -19.77 9.71 -22.95
N TRP A 431 -19.78 8.38 -22.89
CA TRP A 431 -18.67 7.59 -23.42
C TRP A 431 -18.65 7.78 -24.93
N PRO A 432 -17.50 8.10 -25.54
CA PRO A 432 -17.42 8.13 -26.99
C PRO A 432 -17.82 6.76 -27.55
N GLU A 433 -18.65 6.76 -28.59
CA GLU A 433 -18.87 5.56 -29.40
C GLU A 433 -17.58 5.34 -30.20
N ASN A 434 -16.97 4.17 -30.04
CA ASN A 434 -15.77 3.77 -30.78
C ASN A 434 -16.15 3.16 -32.12
#